data_AF-A0A0G0BQZ1-F1
#
_entry.id   AF-A0A0G0BQZ1-F1
#
_cell.length_a   1.000
_cell.length_b   1.000
_cell.length_c   1.000
_cell.angle_alpha   90.00
_cell.angle_beta   90.00
_cell.angle_gamma   90.00
#
_symmetry.space_group_name_H-M   'P 1'
#
loop_
_entity.id
_entity.type
_entity.pdbx_description
1 polymer ?
#
loop_
_entity_poly.entity_id
_entity_poly.type
_entity_poly.pdbx_seq_one_letter_code
_entity_poly.pdbx_strand_id
1 'polypeptide(L)'
;MDNTQGSQQGNQQNNQNNANPFQNIKADNFDDTMNSNQMQQNFGQNFNPQNFSGFPPQGAFNPPAGAGFNPGGMIPQPPVTQPPTDDNKPKYTFGKMLNDFKTNIKLPSHNLKFDEVRFLRLLAGSISLTKDEKVKIIKSLPKLSQFQIDELMKILEEEQEKFTELSEKHGEQLEKLERKHVEDWHDIEAAVVAEEKAKQDQSEADEIRKKLGL
;
A
#
# COMPACT_ATOMS: atom_id res chain seq x y z
N MET A 1 -76.64 -22.58 -1.47
CA MET A 1 -76.01 -21.66 -0.49
C MET A 1 -74.93 -20.94 -1.27
N ASP A 2 -75.35 -19.92 -2.00
CA ASP A 2 -75.30 -18.50 -1.63
C ASP A 2 -73.94 -17.92 -2.09
N ASN A 3 -73.85 -17.33 -3.29
CA ASN A 3 -74.02 -15.89 -3.60
C ASN A 3 -72.89 -15.07 -2.94
N THR A 4 -72.15 -14.13 -3.55
CA THR A 4 -72.29 -13.37 -4.81
C THR A 4 -71.01 -12.52 -4.97
N GLN A 5 -70.89 -11.88 -6.14
CA GLN A 5 -70.15 -10.64 -6.43
C GLN A 5 -68.62 -10.80 -6.66
N GLY A 6 -68.04 -10.35 -7.77
CA GLY A 6 -68.57 -9.55 -8.88
C GLY A 6 -67.53 -8.51 -9.31
N SER A 7 -67.47 -8.27 -10.63
CA SER A 7 -67.02 -7.02 -11.32
C SER A 7 -65.52 -6.63 -11.21
N GLN A 8 -64.75 -6.59 -12.31
CA GLN A 8 -64.77 -5.68 -13.48
C GLN A 8 -63.89 -4.42 -13.31
N GLN A 9 -63.16 -4.12 -14.40
CA GLN A 9 -62.54 -2.84 -14.83
C GLN A 9 -61.30 -2.38 -14.03
N GLY A 10 -60.19 -1.94 -14.62
CA GLY A 10 -59.94 -1.38 -15.96
C GLY A 10 -59.85 0.15 -15.89
N ASN A 11 -58.64 0.72 -15.96
CA ASN A 11 -58.24 2.04 -16.51
C ASN A 11 -56.96 2.57 -15.82
N GLN A 12 -55.88 2.79 -16.58
CA GLN A 12 -55.50 4.01 -17.32
C GLN A 12 -54.94 5.15 -16.45
N GLN A 13 -53.65 5.42 -16.71
CA GLN A 13 -52.99 6.73 -16.91
C GLN A 13 -53.31 7.92 -15.97
N ASN A 14 -52.26 8.43 -15.31
CA ASN A 14 -51.71 9.79 -15.51
C ASN A 14 -50.54 9.99 -14.51
N ASN A 15 -49.32 10.34 -14.91
CA ASN A 15 -48.81 11.61 -15.43
C ASN A 15 -48.34 12.57 -14.30
N GLN A 16 -47.14 13.11 -14.50
CA GLN A 16 -46.60 14.37 -13.92
C GLN A 16 -46.23 14.44 -12.43
N ASN A 17 -44.93 14.51 -12.12
CA ASN A 17 -44.24 15.77 -11.76
C ASN A 17 -42.92 15.57 -11.00
N ASN A 18 -41.87 15.99 -11.69
CA ASN A 18 -40.60 16.54 -11.24
C ASN A 18 -40.75 17.57 -10.08
N ALA A 19 -40.03 17.38 -8.96
CA ALA A 19 -39.23 18.41 -8.26
C ALA A 19 -38.80 17.97 -6.83
N ASN A 20 -37.51 18.15 -6.55
CA ASN A 20 -36.74 18.15 -5.29
C ASN A 20 -37.46 18.11 -3.94
N PRO A 21 -36.97 17.30 -2.99
CA PRO A 21 -37.19 17.48 -1.56
C PRO A 21 -35.87 17.76 -0.82
N PHE A 22 -35.34 18.98 -0.92
CA PHE A 22 -34.54 19.55 0.17
C PHE A 22 -35.40 20.63 0.80
N GLN A 23 -36.15 20.24 1.84
CA GLN A 23 -36.58 21.10 2.96
C GLN A 23 -37.48 20.28 3.89
N ASN A 24 -36.89 19.64 4.90
CA ASN A 24 -37.33 19.81 6.29
C ASN A 24 -36.36 19.11 7.24
N ILE A 25 -35.64 19.91 8.03
CA ILE A 25 -34.91 19.44 9.20
C ILE A 25 -35.90 19.43 10.37
N LYS A 26 -36.03 18.30 11.05
CA LYS A 26 -36.30 18.30 12.50
C LYS A 26 -35.34 17.31 13.15
N ALA A 27 -34.49 17.87 14.00
CA ALA A 27 -33.71 17.16 14.98
C ALA A 27 -34.67 16.43 15.93
N ASP A 28 -34.44 15.13 16.11
CA ASP A 28 -34.49 14.41 17.39
C ASP A 28 -34.41 12.90 17.08
N ASN A 29 -33.50 12.22 17.79
CA ASN A 29 -33.18 10.78 17.74
C ASN A 29 -32.23 10.33 16.61
N PHE A 30 -30.92 10.43 16.87
CA PHE A 30 -29.97 9.45 16.34
C PHE A 30 -29.34 8.71 17.52
N ASP A 31 -29.96 7.57 17.79
CA ASP A 31 -29.46 6.50 18.63
C ASP A 31 -28.25 5.83 17.96
N ASP A 32 -27.33 5.38 18.80
CA ASP A 32 -26.13 4.63 18.50
C ASP A 32 -26.45 3.39 17.66
N THR A 33 -25.86 3.27 16.48
CA THR A 33 -25.36 2.00 15.88
C THR A 33 -24.91 2.21 14.44
N MET A 34 -23.73 2.82 14.26
CA MET A 34 -22.96 2.59 13.04
C MET A 34 -21.95 1.47 13.28
N ASN A 35 -22.30 0.33 12.70
CA ASN A 35 -21.49 -0.86 12.47
C ASN A 35 -20.20 -0.48 11.71
N SER A 36 -19.11 -0.34 12.44
CA SER A 36 -17.75 -0.02 11.97
C SER A 36 -16.91 -1.27 11.73
N ASN A 37 -17.51 -2.33 11.18
CA ASN A 37 -16.83 -3.60 10.95
C ASN A 37 -17.03 -4.11 9.51
N GLN A 38 -16.50 -3.38 8.53
CA GLN A 38 -16.14 -3.91 7.21
C GLN A 38 -15.46 -2.83 6.36
N MET A 39 -14.14 -2.63 6.54
CA MET A 39 -13.18 -2.30 5.45
C MET A 39 -11.75 -2.05 5.96
N GLN A 40 -11.29 -2.81 6.97
CA GLN A 40 -9.90 -2.66 7.40
C GLN A 40 -9.31 -3.96 7.94
N GLN A 41 -9.21 -4.98 7.08
CA GLN A 41 -8.30 -6.11 7.29
C GLN A 41 -7.79 -6.59 5.93
N ASN A 42 -6.51 -6.98 5.90
CA ASN A 42 -5.60 -7.21 4.76
C ASN A 42 -4.96 -5.90 4.25
N PHE A 43 -3.72 -5.56 4.54
CA PHE A 43 -2.52 -6.40 4.49
C PHE A 43 -1.52 -5.96 5.55
N GLY A 44 -1.29 -6.82 6.52
CA GLY A 44 -0.27 -6.60 7.54
C GLY A 44 -0.10 -7.89 8.31
N GLN A 45 0.56 -8.87 7.71
CA GLN A 45 1.30 -9.92 8.44
C GLN A 45 2.11 -10.81 7.49
N ASN A 46 3.35 -11.09 7.92
CA ASN A 46 4.22 -12.20 7.54
C ASN A 46 4.87 -12.20 6.14
N PHE A 47 5.97 -11.45 6.02
CA PHE A 47 7.14 -12.00 5.34
C PHE A 47 7.91 -12.89 6.33
N ASN A 48 7.59 -14.19 6.32
CA ASN A 48 8.40 -15.23 6.94
C ASN A 48 9.07 -16.03 5.80
N PRO A 49 10.40 -15.96 5.58
CA PRO A 49 11.05 -16.58 4.43
C PRO A 49 11.22 -18.11 4.53
N GLN A 50 10.41 -18.82 5.32
CA GLN A 50 10.59 -20.26 5.60
C GLN A 50 9.46 -21.19 5.18
N ASN A 51 8.41 -20.73 4.49
CA ASN A 51 7.27 -21.61 4.17
C ASN A 51 7.11 -21.87 2.66
N PHE A 52 8.03 -22.66 2.10
CA PHE A 52 7.88 -23.34 0.81
C PHE A 52 7.52 -24.81 1.07
N SER A 53 6.23 -25.12 1.21
CA SER A 53 5.74 -26.51 1.07
C SER A 53 4.23 -26.55 0.86
N GLY A 54 3.83 -26.44 -0.41
CA GLY A 54 2.47 -26.69 -0.87
C GLY A 54 2.48 -27.70 -2.02
N PHE A 55 2.52 -28.99 -1.69
CA PHE A 55 2.10 -30.08 -2.58
C PHE A 55 0.93 -30.83 -1.91
N PRO A 56 -0.11 -31.22 -2.65
CA PRO A 56 -1.29 -31.87 -2.07
C PRO A 56 -1.02 -33.33 -1.66
N PRO A 57 -1.81 -33.88 -0.70
CA PRO A 57 -1.64 -35.22 -0.18
C PRO A 57 -2.28 -36.25 -1.12
N GLN A 58 -1.49 -37.13 -1.72
CA GLN A 58 -2.01 -38.35 -2.33
C GLN A 58 -1.86 -39.52 -1.36
N GLY A 59 -3.02 -39.93 -0.83
CA GLY A 59 -3.49 -41.31 -0.75
C GLY A 59 -2.53 -42.39 -0.25
N ALA A 60 -2.85 -42.92 0.93
CA ALA A 60 -2.38 -44.22 1.39
C ALA A 60 -2.65 -45.32 0.34
N PHE A 61 -1.58 -45.99 -0.11
CA PHE A 61 -1.68 -47.34 -0.67
C PHE A 61 -0.51 -48.20 -0.19
N ASN A 62 -0.87 -49.42 0.18
CA ASN A 62 -0.14 -50.45 0.89
C ASN A 62 1.15 -50.93 0.16
N PRO A 63 2.22 -51.36 0.85
CA PRO A 63 3.42 -51.90 0.21
C PRO A 63 3.27 -53.39 -0.11
N PRO A 64 3.76 -53.89 -1.25
CA PRO A 64 4.16 -55.28 -1.38
C PRO A 64 5.62 -55.44 -0.98
N ALA A 65 5.84 -56.36 -0.05
CA ALA A 65 7.15 -56.89 0.33
C ALA A 65 7.90 -57.42 -0.90
N GLY A 66 9.17 -57.05 -1.05
CA GLY A 66 10.01 -57.66 -2.08
C GLY A 66 11.32 -56.93 -2.33
N ALA A 67 12.38 -57.42 -1.69
CA ALA A 67 13.76 -57.45 -2.19
C ALA A 67 14.54 -56.13 -2.36
N GLY A 68 15.70 -56.07 -1.68
CA GLY A 68 16.87 -55.36 -2.19
C GLY A 68 17.49 -54.31 -1.28
N PHE A 69 18.05 -54.74 -0.14
CA PHE A 69 19.12 -53.97 0.50
C PHE A 69 20.38 -54.07 -0.39
N ASN A 70 20.85 -52.94 -0.93
CA ASN A 70 22.20 -52.82 -1.47
C ASN A 70 22.90 -51.62 -0.81
N PRO A 71 23.91 -51.82 0.07
CA PRO A 71 24.62 -50.74 0.72
C PRO A 71 25.83 -50.36 -0.13
N GLY A 72 25.68 -49.35 -0.99
CA GLY A 72 26.81 -48.84 -1.78
C GLY A 72 26.38 -48.40 -3.16
N GLY A 73 26.06 -47.13 -3.30
CA GLY A 73 25.71 -46.55 -4.59
C GLY A 73 25.28 -45.11 -4.41
N MET A 74 26.24 -44.19 -4.48
CA MET A 74 25.99 -42.77 -4.58
C MET A 74 25.08 -42.52 -5.79
N ILE A 75 23.84 -42.13 -5.55
CA ILE A 75 23.00 -41.61 -6.63
C ILE A 75 23.45 -40.16 -6.83
N PRO A 76 24.02 -39.79 -7.99
CA PRO A 76 24.31 -38.39 -8.26
C PRO A 76 22.99 -37.62 -8.21
N GLN A 77 22.91 -36.59 -7.36
CA GLN A 77 21.81 -35.65 -7.41
C GLN A 77 21.74 -35.07 -8.83
N PRO A 78 20.56 -35.01 -9.47
CA PRO A 78 20.44 -34.31 -10.74
C PRO A 78 20.89 -32.85 -10.52
N PRO A 79 21.66 -32.27 -11.45
CA PRO A 79 22.01 -30.87 -11.35
C PRO A 79 20.71 -30.07 -11.28
N VAL A 80 20.56 -29.27 -10.23
CA VAL A 80 19.54 -28.23 -10.15
C VAL A 80 19.81 -27.32 -11.34
N THR A 81 19.10 -27.53 -12.45
CA THR A 81 19.14 -26.65 -13.60
C THR A 81 18.56 -25.32 -13.12
N GLN A 82 19.45 -24.37 -12.82
CA GLN A 82 19.08 -22.97 -12.74
C GLN A 82 18.34 -22.63 -14.05
N PRO A 83 17.17 -21.97 -13.99
CA PRO A 83 16.50 -21.54 -15.21
C PRO A 83 17.50 -20.71 -16.04
N PRO A 84 17.51 -20.89 -17.37
CA PRO A 84 18.45 -20.20 -18.24
C PRO A 84 18.30 -18.69 -18.00
N THR A 85 19.41 -18.04 -17.66
CA THR A 85 19.48 -16.58 -17.66
C THR A 85 19.23 -16.15 -19.09
N ASP A 86 18.13 -15.44 -19.31
CA ASP A 86 17.84 -14.83 -20.59
C ASP A 86 18.83 -13.67 -20.76
N ASP A 87 19.99 -13.98 -21.34
CA ASP A 87 21.22 -13.15 -21.41
C ASP A 87 21.05 -11.82 -22.17
N ASN A 88 19.83 -11.47 -22.60
CA ASN A 88 19.52 -10.24 -23.32
C ASN A 88 18.54 -9.30 -22.62
N LYS A 89 18.06 -9.60 -21.40
CA LYS A 89 17.27 -8.61 -20.65
C LYS A 89 18.22 -7.59 -19.99
N PRO A 90 18.02 -6.27 -20.17
CA PRO A 90 18.85 -5.28 -19.50
C PRO A 90 18.79 -5.53 -17.99
N LYS A 91 19.96 -5.76 -17.39
CA LYS A 91 20.12 -5.97 -15.95
C LYS A 91 19.50 -4.76 -15.24
N TYR A 92 18.41 -4.99 -14.52
CA TYR A 92 17.79 -3.95 -13.73
C TYR A 92 18.81 -3.43 -12.71
N THR A 93 18.81 -2.12 -12.47
CA THR A 93 19.66 -1.48 -11.47
C THR A 93 18.76 -0.72 -10.52
N PHE A 94 18.83 -1.07 -9.23
CA PHE A 94 18.11 -0.37 -8.18
C PHE A 94 18.46 1.12 -8.15
N GLY A 95 17.48 1.95 -7.82
CA GLY A 95 17.52 3.40 -7.85
C GLY A 95 17.18 4.03 -9.21
N LYS A 96 17.10 3.24 -10.30
CA LYS A 96 16.89 3.78 -11.65
C LYS A 96 15.52 4.45 -11.82
N MET A 97 14.47 3.97 -11.14
CA MET A 97 13.14 4.60 -11.24
C MET A 97 13.09 5.98 -10.57
N LEU A 98 14.05 6.27 -9.68
CA LEU A 98 14.13 7.52 -8.91
C LEU A 98 15.10 8.54 -9.52
N ASN A 99 15.68 8.25 -10.70
CA ASN A 99 16.56 9.21 -11.38
C ASN A 99 15.82 10.50 -11.78
N ASP A 100 14.55 10.37 -12.20
CA ASP A 100 13.67 11.50 -12.55
C ASP A 100 12.77 11.91 -11.37
N PHE A 101 13.19 11.62 -10.13
CA PHE A 101 12.40 11.86 -8.93
C PHE A 101 11.99 13.33 -8.81
N LYS A 102 10.68 13.55 -8.70
CA LYS A 102 10.06 14.83 -8.39
C LYS A 102 9.03 14.58 -7.31
N THR A 103 8.99 15.46 -6.32
CA THR A 103 8.01 15.35 -5.24
C THR A 103 7.35 16.67 -4.92
N ASN A 104 6.07 16.59 -4.56
CA ASN A 104 5.28 17.73 -4.09
C ASN A 104 5.32 17.89 -2.56
N ILE A 105 5.95 16.95 -1.84
CA ILE A 105 6.08 17.01 -0.39
C ILE A 105 7.06 18.11 -0.03
N LYS A 106 6.59 19.08 0.75
CA LYS A 106 7.41 20.13 1.33
C LYS A 106 7.90 19.68 2.70
N LEU A 107 9.21 19.83 2.94
CA LEU A 107 9.76 19.58 4.27
C LEU A 107 9.28 20.66 5.24
N PRO A 108 8.97 20.31 6.50
CA PRO A 108 8.68 21.29 7.52
C PRO A 108 9.92 22.14 7.81
N SER A 109 9.73 23.41 8.17
CA SER A 109 10.82 24.34 8.47
C SER A 109 11.81 23.75 9.50
N HIS A 110 13.08 23.67 9.13
CA HIS A 110 14.16 23.14 9.96
C HIS A 110 15.46 23.95 9.82
N ASN A 111 16.34 23.84 10.82
CA ASN A 111 17.66 24.49 10.83
C ASN A 111 18.80 23.55 10.41
N LEU A 112 18.46 22.38 9.87
CA LEU A 112 19.41 21.35 9.44
C LEU A 112 20.05 21.72 8.09
N LYS A 113 21.27 21.26 7.87
CA LYS A 113 22.05 21.50 6.66
C LYS A 113 22.25 20.20 5.90
N PHE A 114 21.40 19.93 4.92
CA PHE A 114 21.51 18.77 4.04
C PHE A 114 20.84 19.05 2.70
N ASP A 115 21.05 18.18 1.72
CA ASP A 115 20.35 18.24 0.44
C ASP A 115 18.97 17.61 0.58
N GLU A 116 17.94 18.45 0.67
CA GLU A 116 16.55 18.05 0.88
C GLU A 116 16.02 17.16 -0.26
N VAL A 117 16.39 17.46 -1.50
CA VAL A 117 15.93 16.69 -2.68
C VAL A 117 16.58 15.31 -2.67
N ARG A 118 17.89 15.25 -2.39
CA ARG A 118 18.61 13.98 -2.24
C ARG A 118 18.03 13.16 -1.10
N PHE A 119 17.77 13.77 0.05
CA PHE A 119 17.17 13.10 1.19
C PHE A 119 15.78 12.53 0.87
N LEU A 120 14.89 13.33 0.27
CA LEU A 120 13.55 12.88 -0.12
C LEU A 120 13.62 11.75 -1.15
N ARG A 121 14.56 11.80 -2.10
CA ARG A 121 14.79 10.73 -3.07
C ARG A 121 15.22 9.43 -2.38
N LEU A 122 16.16 9.51 -1.44
CA LEU A 122 16.61 8.36 -0.65
C LEU A 122 15.48 7.79 0.20
N LEU A 123 14.70 8.67 0.84
CA LEU A 123 13.55 8.27 1.67
C LEU A 123 12.45 7.60 0.85
N ALA A 124 12.17 8.11 -0.35
CA ALA A 124 11.21 7.52 -1.29
C ALA A 124 11.65 6.11 -1.70
N GLY A 125 12.92 5.93 -2.04
CA GLY A 125 13.51 4.66 -2.44
C GLY A 125 13.79 3.66 -1.32
N SER A 126 13.72 4.08 -0.06
CA SER A 126 13.98 3.18 1.07
C SER A 126 12.94 2.05 1.11
N ILE A 127 13.45 0.83 1.17
CA ILE A 127 12.65 -0.40 1.29
C ILE A 127 12.46 -0.75 2.78
N SER A 128 13.44 -0.39 3.60
CA SER A 128 13.45 -0.67 5.04
C SER A 128 12.41 0.15 5.81
N LEU A 129 11.78 1.15 5.19
CA LEU A 129 10.80 2.04 5.81
C LEU A 129 9.40 1.84 5.21
N THR A 130 8.42 1.69 6.10
CA THR A 130 6.99 1.72 5.77
C THR A 130 6.51 3.14 5.42
N LYS A 131 5.31 3.26 4.84
CA LYS A 131 4.68 4.56 4.53
C LYS A 131 4.62 5.47 5.75
N ASP A 132 4.14 4.93 6.87
CA ASP A 132 3.96 5.68 8.11
C ASP A 132 5.30 6.13 8.70
N GLU A 133 6.34 5.30 8.58
CA GLU A 133 7.69 5.67 9.02
C GLU A 133 8.27 6.80 8.18
N LYS A 134 8.11 6.76 6.86
CA LYS A 134 8.53 7.85 5.96
C LYS A 134 7.84 9.17 6.35
N VAL A 135 6.53 9.14 6.54
CA VAL A 135 5.75 10.31 7.00
C VAL A 135 6.21 10.80 8.36
N LYS A 136 6.44 9.87 9.31
CA LYS A 136 6.90 10.21 10.66
C LYS A 136 8.28 10.85 10.66
N ILE A 137 9.20 10.39 9.82
CA ILE A 137 10.52 10.97 9.62
C ILE A 137 10.40 12.40 9.10
N ILE A 138 9.59 12.62 8.06
CA ILE A 138 9.36 13.97 7.51
C ILE A 138 8.80 14.90 8.59
N LYS A 139 7.80 14.46 9.35
CA LYS A 139 7.19 15.23 10.44
C LYS A 139 8.14 15.46 11.63
N SER A 140 9.13 14.59 11.84
CA SER A 140 10.08 14.70 12.95
C SER A 140 11.32 15.54 12.63
N LEU A 141 11.57 15.90 11.37
CA LEU A 141 12.73 16.69 10.92
C LEU A 141 13.04 17.91 11.82
N PRO A 142 12.07 18.76 12.24
CA PRO A 142 12.37 19.94 13.05
C PRO A 142 12.90 19.59 14.45
N LYS A 143 12.74 18.34 14.89
CA LYS A 143 13.16 17.83 16.19
C LYS A 143 14.48 17.05 16.12
N LEU A 144 15.00 16.79 14.93
CA LEU A 144 16.26 16.07 14.76
C LEU A 144 17.45 17.01 14.95
N SER A 145 18.55 16.46 15.44
CA SER A 145 19.86 17.10 15.43
C SER A 145 20.56 16.89 14.09
N GLN A 146 21.58 17.72 13.80
CA GLN A 146 22.40 17.56 12.60
C GLN A 146 23.01 16.15 12.51
N PHE A 147 23.57 15.66 13.63
CA PHE A 147 24.13 14.32 13.69
C PHE A 147 23.09 13.23 13.34
N GLN A 148 21.84 13.39 13.80
CA GLN A 148 20.79 12.41 13.52
C GLN A 148 20.39 12.37 12.05
N ILE A 149 20.30 13.52 11.38
CA ILE A 149 19.97 13.55 9.95
C ILE A 149 21.14 13.04 9.11
N ASP A 150 22.38 13.33 9.51
CA ASP A 150 23.59 12.85 8.82
C ASP A 150 23.68 11.32 8.90
N GLU A 151 23.48 10.74 10.09
CA GLU A 151 23.45 9.28 10.27
C GLU A 151 22.28 8.63 9.53
N LEU A 152 21.10 9.26 9.53
CA LEU A 152 19.96 8.76 8.79
C LEU A 152 20.24 8.74 7.28
N MET A 153 20.78 9.83 6.73
CA MET A 153 21.18 9.89 5.32
C MET A 153 22.20 8.80 4.98
N LYS A 154 23.21 8.64 5.83
CA LYS A 154 24.23 7.59 5.65
C LYS A 154 23.62 6.20 5.62
N ILE A 155 22.69 5.88 6.54
CA ILE A 155 22.00 4.58 6.55
C ILE A 155 21.23 4.34 5.26
N LEU A 156 20.52 5.36 4.75
CA LEU A 156 19.76 5.26 3.51
C LEU A 156 20.67 5.14 2.26
N GLU A 157 21.83 5.78 2.28
CA GLU A 157 22.85 5.66 1.23
C GLU A 157 23.44 4.24 1.21
N GLU A 158 23.84 3.72 2.37
CA GLU A 158 24.33 2.35 2.50
C GLU A 158 23.26 1.32 2.11
N GLU A 159 21.99 1.59 2.41
CA GLU A 159 20.87 0.77 1.96
C GLU A 159 20.80 0.73 0.42
N GLN A 160 20.82 1.89 -0.23
CA GLN A 160 20.78 1.99 -1.69
C GLN A 160 21.94 1.25 -2.35
N GLU A 161 23.16 1.39 -1.82
CA GLU A 161 24.35 0.68 -2.31
C GLU A 161 24.17 -0.84 -2.23
N LYS A 162 23.75 -1.35 -1.06
CA LYS A 162 23.50 -2.79 -0.86
C LYS A 162 22.46 -3.34 -1.85
N PHE A 163 21.37 -2.62 -2.09
CA PHE A 163 20.36 -3.06 -3.07
C PHE A 163 20.85 -2.94 -4.52
N THR A 164 21.73 -1.99 -4.82
CA THR A 164 22.38 -1.89 -6.13
C THR A 164 23.27 -3.10 -6.38
N GLU A 165 24.05 -3.54 -5.40
CA GLU A 165 24.86 -4.78 -5.48
C GLU A 165 23.98 -6.03 -5.62
N LEU A 166 22.84 -6.09 -4.90
CA LEU A 166 21.90 -7.22 -5.00
C LEU A 166 21.13 -7.26 -6.33
N SER A 167 20.99 -6.12 -7.01
CA SER A 167 20.33 -6.02 -8.33
C SER A 167 20.98 -6.90 -9.37
N GLU A 168 22.25 -7.21 -9.17
CA GLU A 168 22.97 -8.07 -10.08
C GLU A 168 22.43 -9.50 -10.17
N LYS A 169 21.81 -9.98 -9.08
CA LYS A 169 21.33 -11.35 -8.92
C LYS A 169 19.80 -11.42 -8.84
N HIS A 170 19.15 -10.36 -8.38
CA HIS A 170 17.71 -10.34 -8.06
C HIS A 170 16.93 -9.22 -8.75
N GLY A 171 17.42 -8.74 -9.91
CA GLY A 171 16.88 -7.57 -10.61
C GLY A 171 15.35 -7.54 -10.77
N GLU A 172 14.72 -8.65 -11.19
CA GLU A 172 13.26 -8.68 -11.38
C GLU A 172 12.45 -8.56 -10.09
N GLN A 173 12.98 -9.09 -8.97
CA GLN A 173 12.33 -8.97 -7.66
C GLN A 173 12.50 -7.56 -7.10
N LEU A 174 13.69 -6.97 -7.27
CA LEU A 174 13.97 -5.61 -6.84
C LEU A 174 13.21 -4.58 -7.67
N GLU A 175 13.00 -4.80 -8.97
CA GLU A 175 12.17 -3.91 -9.79
C GLU A 175 10.74 -3.83 -9.25
N LYS A 176 10.13 -4.98 -8.93
CA LYS A 176 8.78 -5.02 -8.35
C LYS A 176 8.73 -4.33 -7.00
N LEU A 177 9.78 -4.49 -6.19
CA LEU A 177 9.87 -3.90 -4.87
C LEU A 177 10.04 -2.38 -4.95
N GLU A 178 10.97 -1.88 -5.77
CA GLU A 178 11.17 -0.45 -6.01
C GLU A 178 9.89 0.20 -6.53
N ARG A 179 9.23 -0.43 -7.53
CA ARG A 179 7.95 0.06 -8.06
C ARG A 179 6.91 0.24 -6.98
N LYS A 180 6.76 -0.75 -6.09
CA LYS A 180 5.84 -0.66 -4.96
C LYS A 180 6.20 0.53 -4.04
N HIS A 181 7.48 0.72 -3.73
CA HIS A 181 7.88 1.83 -2.85
C HIS A 181 7.73 3.21 -3.51
N VAL A 182 7.84 3.30 -4.83
CA VAL A 182 7.52 4.50 -5.61
C VAL A 182 6.01 4.77 -5.61
N GLU A 183 5.18 3.76 -5.82
CA GLU A 183 3.71 3.87 -5.69
C GLU A 183 3.33 4.29 -4.26
N ASP A 184 3.95 3.67 -3.27
CA ASP A 184 3.76 4.01 -1.87
C ASP A 184 4.13 5.47 -1.57
N TRP A 185 5.13 6.01 -2.25
CA TRP A 185 5.49 7.42 -2.16
C TRP A 185 4.40 8.32 -2.77
N HIS A 186 3.89 7.99 -3.95
CA HIS A 186 2.79 8.75 -4.57
C HIS A 186 1.54 8.78 -3.71
N ASP A 187 1.21 7.69 -3.02
CA ASP A 187 0.10 7.67 -2.05
C ASP A 187 0.33 8.65 -0.90
N ILE A 188 1.57 8.74 -0.39
CA ILE A 188 1.92 9.72 0.66
C ILE A 188 1.73 11.14 0.12
N GLU A 189 2.16 11.43 -1.11
CA GLU A 189 1.97 12.75 -1.72
C GLU A 189 0.50 13.11 -1.81
N ALA A 190 -0.33 12.19 -2.29
CA ALA A 190 -1.77 12.39 -2.40
C ALA A 190 -2.41 12.64 -1.03
N ALA A 191 -2.01 11.88 -0.01
CA ALA A 191 -2.50 12.05 1.36
C ALA A 191 -2.08 13.38 1.97
N VAL A 192 -0.83 13.82 1.76
CA VAL A 192 -0.33 15.11 2.27
C VAL A 192 -1.08 16.27 1.62
N VAL A 193 -1.27 16.24 0.29
CA VAL A 193 -2.02 17.27 -0.43
C VAL A 193 -3.48 17.33 0.03
N ALA A 194 -4.11 16.18 0.24
CA ALA A 194 -5.47 16.12 0.77
C ALA A 194 -5.58 16.68 2.21
N GLU A 195 -4.60 16.36 3.07
CA GLU A 195 -4.53 16.88 4.45
C GLU A 195 -4.35 18.41 4.45
N GLU A 196 -3.49 18.95 3.59
CA GLU A 196 -3.29 20.39 3.46
C GLU A 196 -4.56 21.11 2.96
N LYS A 197 -5.24 20.55 1.96
CA LYS A 197 -6.49 21.12 1.46
C LYS A 197 -7.59 21.12 2.52
N ALA A 198 -7.75 20.00 3.25
CA ALA A 198 -8.73 19.92 4.33
C ALA A 198 -8.47 20.95 5.44
N LYS A 199 -7.19 21.19 5.78
CA LYS A 199 -6.80 22.25 6.75
C LYS A 199 -7.10 23.65 6.24
N GLN A 200 -6.89 23.91 4.95
CA GLN A 200 -7.23 25.20 4.32
C GLN A 200 -8.75 25.43 4.35
N ASP A 201 -9.54 24.47 3.89
CA ASP A 201 -11.00 24.55 3.87
C ASP A 201 -11.56 24.77 5.28
N GLN A 202 -10.99 24.09 6.29
CA GLN A 202 -11.37 24.27 7.70
C GLN A 202 -11.01 25.66 8.23
N SER A 203 -9.81 26.15 7.93
CA SER A 203 -9.37 27.50 8.33
C SER A 203 -10.24 28.59 7.69
N GLU A 204 -10.61 28.44 6.42
CA GLU A 204 -11.49 29.36 5.71
C GLU A 204 -12.91 29.34 6.29
N ALA A 205 -13.43 28.15 6.61
CA ALA A 205 -14.73 28.00 7.25
C ALA A 205 -14.77 28.67 8.63
N ASP A 206 -13.73 28.49 9.45
CA ASP A 206 -13.60 29.13 10.77
C ASP A 206 -13.48 30.65 10.66
N GLU A 207 -12.75 31.15 9.66
CA GLU A 207 -12.69 32.59 9.38
C GLU A 207 -14.04 33.18 8.96
N ILE A 208 -14.77 32.49 8.09
CA ILE A 208 -16.11 32.90 7.66
C ILE A 208 -17.05 32.90 8.87
N ARG A 209 -17.00 31.86 9.71
CA ARG A 209 -17.79 31.78 10.95
C ARG A 209 -17.50 32.95 11.88
N LYS A 210 -16.22 33.28 12.09
CA LYS A 210 -15.78 34.44 12.88
C LYS A 210 -16.24 35.77 12.29
N LYS A 211 -16.20 35.92 10.96
CA LYS A 211 -16.69 37.12 10.24
C LYS A 211 -18.22 37.26 10.31
N LEU A 212 -18.95 36.15 10.45
CA LEU A 212 -20.41 36.12 10.59
C LEU A 212 -20.90 36.22 12.06
N GLY A 213 -19.98 36.25 13.05
CA GLY A 213 -20.32 36.44 14.46
C GLY A 213 -20.90 35.20 15.16
N LEU A 214 -20.56 34.00 14.68
CA LEU A 214 -20.97 32.68 15.21
C LEU A 214 -19.87 31.94 15.99
#